data_AF-J4CD77-F1
#
_entry.id   AF-J4CD77-F1
#
_cell.length_a   1.000
_cell.length_b   1.000
_cell.length_c   1.000
_cell.angle_alpha   90.00
_cell.angle_beta   90.00
_cell.angle_gamma   90.00
#
_symmetry.space_group_name_H-M   'P 1'
#
loop_
_entity.id
_entity.type
_entity.pdbx_description
1 polymer ?
#
loop_
_entity_poly.entity_id
_entity_poly.type
_entity_poly.pdbx_seq_one_letter_code
_entity_poly.pdbx_strand_id
1 'polypeptide(L)'
;MASIYLGKKSGSSVSSISSQVKATVNVTREIFKECPNFEKVTYKITYPTKYEDEYVPTVFGSYYNVLIYNGYNVKHRGTQIFGYYSPANNSQIVREVCVYYSVLRDNIPLMVTFVTRGNGTYTCTYETLISEKSFTACNINKKKLKQNLVQDLPKVHNKFTKRAKIKFKTEEGKNKYINGLNEIKLSRSFSKVIFISNKKSKKESSDEPYDFYNCELLKKNSLNDVIEKNVLAGVKDKVIDGIIVYYYRRNNIALLVEFINNCKSKTQIIRNYTYGNEWVNGNVTYYNNQELIMELEKIKNRMNISRNYNLGTAPETFNNSYLNESLGGNTTEELDEVYDDIEVTQVYPSYEDYYSETNTTSIGNIVFYILAGSILAAALVAVAYYKIPKLLTKNYMKYFAINCEFTLINKKKTKELIIINK
;
A
#
# COMPACT_ATOMS: atom_id res chain seq x y z
N MET A 1 12.10 -15.14 -14.35
CA MET A 1 11.67 -13.89 -13.72
C MET A 1 10.50 -14.13 -12.78
N ALA A 2 10.67 -13.78 -11.51
CA ALA A 2 9.56 -13.70 -10.56
C ALA A 2 8.91 -12.31 -10.67
N SER A 3 7.58 -12.26 -10.71
CA SER A 3 6.82 -11.00 -10.61
C SER A 3 6.15 -10.90 -9.24
N ILE A 4 6.39 -9.79 -8.57
CA ILE A 4 5.83 -9.43 -7.26
C ILE A 4 4.80 -8.32 -7.48
N TYR A 5 3.62 -8.51 -6.92
CA TYR A 5 2.49 -7.58 -7.03
C TYR A 5 2.21 -7.03 -5.63
N LEU A 6 2.51 -5.76 -5.37
CA LEU A 6 2.44 -5.16 -4.04
C LEU A 6 1.02 -5.01 -3.50
N GLY A 7 0.02 -4.99 -4.38
CA GLY A 7 -1.39 -5.07 -3.99
C GLY A 7 -1.81 -6.47 -3.54
N LYS A 8 -1.05 -7.52 -3.88
CA LYS A 8 -1.27 -8.88 -3.37
C LYS A 8 -0.58 -9.03 -2.02
N LYS A 9 -1.36 -9.22 -0.96
CA LYS A 9 -0.84 -9.30 0.41
C LYS A 9 -1.02 -10.66 1.08
N SER A 10 -1.58 -11.64 0.39
CA SER A 10 -1.75 -12.99 0.91
C SER A 10 -1.87 -14.00 -0.24
N GLY A 11 -1.73 -15.28 0.09
CA GLY A 11 -1.88 -16.40 -0.83
C GLY A 11 -0.64 -16.64 -1.69
N SER A 12 -0.77 -17.52 -2.68
CA SER A 12 0.32 -17.89 -3.60
C SER A 12 0.05 -17.37 -5.00
N SER A 13 1.11 -17.00 -5.73
CA SER A 13 1.06 -16.73 -7.17
C SER A 13 2.16 -17.48 -7.88
N VAL A 14 1.82 -18.01 -9.05
CA VAL A 14 2.80 -18.64 -9.94
C VAL A 14 3.18 -17.63 -11.01
N SER A 15 4.47 -17.30 -11.09
CA SER A 15 5.03 -16.44 -12.13
C SER A 15 5.74 -17.31 -13.16
N SER A 16 5.24 -17.33 -14.39
CA SER A 16 5.94 -17.97 -15.50
C SER A 16 7.22 -17.19 -15.81
N ILE A 17 8.36 -17.88 -15.74
CA ILE A 17 9.68 -17.38 -16.11
C ILE A 17 9.92 -17.59 -17.62
N SER A 18 9.46 -18.74 -18.12
CA SER A 18 9.40 -19.10 -19.55
C SER A 18 8.18 -20.02 -19.76
N SER A 19 7.99 -20.53 -20.99
CA SER A 19 6.94 -21.52 -21.28
C SER A 19 7.07 -22.80 -20.44
N GLN A 20 8.27 -23.11 -19.94
CA GLN A 20 8.58 -24.37 -19.24
C GLN A 20 9.01 -24.17 -17.77
N VAL A 21 9.39 -22.95 -17.38
CA VAL A 21 9.96 -22.65 -16.06
C VAL A 21 9.03 -21.71 -15.30
N LYS A 22 8.63 -22.10 -14.08
CA LYS A 22 7.75 -21.30 -13.23
C LYS A 22 8.41 -21.06 -11.87
N ALA A 23 8.46 -19.80 -11.45
CA ALA A 23 8.77 -19.45 -10.07
C ALA A 23 7.46 -19.35 -9.29
N THR A 24 7.46 -19.84 -8.06
CA THR A 24 6.33 -19.68 -7.15
C THR A 24 6.65 -18.59 -6.14
N VAL A 25 5.72 -17.66 -5.96
CA VAL A 25 5.81 -16.60 -4.96
C VAL A 25 4.71 -16.84 -3.94
N ASN A 26 5.12 -17.19 -2.71
CA ASN A 26 4.22 -17.34 -1.58
C ASN A 26 4.22 -16.04 -0.77
N VAL A 27 3.03 -15.52 -0.49
CA VAL A 27 2.85 -14.23 0.16
C VAL A 27 2.25 -14.45 1.55
N THR A 28 2.96 -13.99 2.57
CA THR A 28 2.46 -13.96 3.95
C THR A 28 2.38 -12.52 4.43
N ARG A 29 1.43 -12.26 5.34
CA ARG A 29 1.22 -10.95 5.96
C ARG A 29 1.14 -11.11 7.46
N GLU A 30 1.93 -10.31 8.16
CA GLU A 30 2.02 -10.32 9.62
C GLU A 30 2.24 -8.91 10.17
N ILE A 31 1.97 -8.74 11.47
CA ILE A 31 2.40 -7.57 12.23
C ILE A 31 3.90 -7.67 12.47
N PHE A 32 4.62 -6.58 12.22
CA PHE A 32 6.05 -6.52 12.47
C PHE A 32 6.29 -6.46 13.98
N LYS A 33 6.77 -7.57 14.57
CA LYS A 33 6.81 -7.79 16.03
C LYS A 33 7.57 -6.70 16.78
N GLU A 34 8.67 -6.24 16.21
CA GLU A 34 9.54 -5.22 16.78
C GLU A 34 8.94 -3.81 16.71
N CYS A 35 7.89 -3.61 15.90
CA CYS A 35 7.22 -2.34 15.72
C CYS A 35 5.74 -2.57 15.33
N PRO A 36 4.85 -2.85 16.30
CA PRO A 36 3.53 -3.48 16.08
C PRO A 36 2.47 -2.62 15.36
N ASN A 37 2.81 -1.37 15.06
CA ASN A 37 1.99 -0.46 14.26
C ASN A 37 2.38 -0.47 12.78
N PHE A 38 3.21 -1.43 12.40
CA PHE A 38 3.61 -1.69 11.03
C PHE A 38 3.32 -3.14 10.70
N GLU A 39 2.97 -3.36 9.45
CA GLU A 39 2.81 -4.68 8.90
C GLU A 39 3.98 -5.02 7.99
N LYS A 40 4.30 -6.30 7.93
CA LYS A 40 5.28 -6.88 7.04
C LYS A 40 4.57 -7.85 6.11
N VAL A 41 4.74 -7.65 4.81
CA VAL A 41 4.30 -8.57 3.77
C VAL A 41 5.54 -9.24 3.18
N THR A 42 5.62 -10.55 3.31
CA THR A 42 6.78 -11.34 2.88
C THR A 42 6.44 -12.11 1.62
N TYR A 43 7.19 -11.87 0.55
CA TYR A 43 7.11 -12.57 -0.73
C TYR A 43 8.27 -13.55 -0.80
N LYS A 44 8.03 -14.81 -0.45
CA LYS A 44 9.02 -15.88 -0.52
C LYS A 44 9.02 -16.47 -1.93
N ILE A 45 10.18 -16.44 -2.58
CA ILE A 45 10.36 -16.86 -3.97
C ILE A 45 11.01 -18.24 -3.98
N THR A 46 10.33 -19.19 -4.61
CA THR A 46 10.86 -20.53 -4.89
C THR A 46 11.16 -20.65 -6.37
N TYR A 47 12.43 -20.86 -6.69
CA TYR A 47 12.89 -21.12 -8.04
C TYR A 47 13.00 -22.63 -8.26
N PRO A 48 12.74 -23.12 -9.49
CA PRO A 48 12.91 -24.53 -9.82
C PRO A 48 14.40 -24.91 -9.77
N THR A 49 14.70 -26.01 -9.08
CA THR A 49 16.06 -26.48 -8.75
C THR A 49 16.84 -27.04 -9.93
N LYS A 50 16.17 -27.51 -10.99
CA LYS A 50 16.82 -28.18 -12.14
C LYS A 50 17.74 -27.27 -12.98
N TYR A 51 17.70 -25.96 -12.76
CA TYR A 51 18.37 -24.98 -13.62
C TYR A 51 19.59 -24.32 -12.98
N GLU A 52 20.01 -24.79 -11.80
CA GLU A 52 21.15 -24.22 -11.07
C GLU A 52 22.49 -24.68 -11.66
N ASP A 53 22.54 -25.88 -12.26
CA ASP A 53 23.79 -26.50 -12.75
C ASP A 53 23.92 -26.55 -14.29
N GLU A 54 22.82 -26.34 -15.03
CA GLU A 54 22.74 -26.70 -16.46
C GLU A 54 22.88 -25.52 -17.45
N TYR A 55 22.76 -24.26 -17.00
CA TYR A 55 22.69 -23.10 -17.91
C TYR A 55 23.93 -22.19 -17.90
N VAL A 56 24.30 -21.73 -19.10
CA VAL A 56 25.36 -20.75 -19.37
C VAL A 56 25.17 -19.47 -18.51
N PRO A 57 26.23 -18.90 -17.91
CA PRO A 57 26.16 -17.75 -16.99
C PRO A 57 25.38 -16.54 -17.50
N THR A 58 25.33 -16.32 -18.81
CA THR A 58 24.57 -15.24 -19.46
C THR A 58 23.06 -15.45 -19.45
N VAL A 59 22.59 -16.69 -19.49
CA VAL A 59 21.16 -17.02 -19.38
C VAL A 59 20.73 -17.05 -17.92
N PHE A 60 21.62 -17.56 -17.04
CA PHE A 60 21.43 -17.66 -15.59
C PHE A 60 20.90 -16.36 -14.97
N GLY A 61 21.51 -15.21 -15.28
CA GLY A 61 21.11 -13.93 -14.70
C GLY A 61 19.65 -13.55 -14.97
N SER A 62 19.13 -13.76 -16.18
CA SER A 62 17.77 -13.32 -16.53
C SER A 62 16.66 -14.19 -15.90
N TYR A 63 16.95 -15.45 -15.61
CA TYR A 63 16.01 -16.37 -14.94
C TYR A 63 15.61 -15.88 -13.55
N TYR A 64 16.54 -15.27 -12.83
CA TYR A 64 16.38 -14.87 -11.44
C TYR A 64 15.99 -13.39 -11.26
N ASN A 65 15.65 -12.69 -12.35
CA ASN A 65 15.14 -11.33 -12.26
C ASN A 65 13.88 -11.28 -11.38
N VAL A 66 13.75 -10.23 -10.58
CA VAL A 66 12.56 -9.96 -9.75
C VAL A 66 12.00 -8.61 -10.16
N LEU A 67 10.74 -8.59 -10.61
CA LEU A 67 10.04 -7.35 -10.90
C LEU A 67 8.99 -7.07 -9.85
N ILE A 68 8.89 -5.81 -9.44
CA ILE A 68 7.90 -5.34 -8.50
C ILE A 68 6.92 -4.43 -9.22
N TYR A 69 5.65 -4.69 -8.98
CA TYR A 69 4.52 -3.99 -9.56
C TYR A 69 3.63 -3.42 -8.47
N ASN A 70 3.01 -2.25 -8.71
CA ASN A 70 2.05 -1.67 -7.78
C ASN A 70 0.62 -2.26 -7.90
N GLY A 71 0.36 -3.12 -8.89
CA GLY A 71 -0.90 -3.84 -9.01
C GLY A 71 -1.03 -5.02 -8.05
N TYR A 72 -2.12 -5.77 -8.18
CA TYR A 72 -2.50 -6.82 -7.21
C TYR A 72 -2.55 -8.23 -7.79
N ASN A 73 -2.48 -8.41 -9.12
CA ASN A 73 -2.28 -9.72 -9.74
C ASN A 73 -1.81 -9.57 -11.20
N VAL A 74 -1.67 -10.68 -11.92
CA VAL A 74 -1.21 -10.69 -13.32
C VAL A 74 -2.15 -9.93 -14.26
N LYS A 75 -3.47 -10.07 -14.09
CA LYS A 75 -4.49 -9.39 -14.92
C LYS A 75 -4.54 -7.89 -14.64
N HIS A 76 -4.27 -7.50 -13.39
CA HIS A 76 -4.25 -6.12 -12.91
C HIS A 76 -2.87 -5.78 -12.39
N ARG A 77 -1.89 -5.94 -13.27
CA ARG A 77 -0.47 -5.80 -12.96
C ARG A 77 -0.11 -4.39 -12.52
N GLY A 78 -0.83 -3.38 -13.00
CA GLY A 78 -0.44 -1.99 -12.77
C GLY A 78 0.92 -1.69 -13.42
N THR A 79 1.63 -0.71 -12.86
CA THR A 79 2.91 -0.22 -13.37
C THR A 79 4.07 -0.93 -12.66
N GLN A 80 5.11 -1.25 -13.43
CA GLN A 80 6.38 -1.69 -12.86
C GLN A 80 7.00 -0.55 -12.08
N ILE A 81 7.20 -0.75 -10.77
CA ILE A 81 7.84 0.25 -9.91
C ILE A 81 9.36 0.04 -9.83
N PHE A 82 9.80 -1.21 -9.95
CA PHE A 82 11.18 -1.58 -9.73
C PHE A 82 11.52 -2.93 -10.39
N GLY A 83 12.75 -3.08 -10.86
CA GLY A 83 13.28 -4.36 -11.32
C GLY A 83 14.67 -4.67 -10.75
N TYR A 84 14.83 -5.86 -10.20
CA TYR A 84 16.11 -6.45 -9.81
C TYR A 84 16.58 -7.38 -10.91
N TYR A 85 17.74 -7.09 -11.51
CA TYR A 85 18.20 -7.75 -12.73
C TYR A 85 19.56 -8.43 -12.58
N SER A 86 19.72 -9.56 -13.26
CA SER A 86 21.00 -10.19 -13.59
C SER A 86 21.92 -10.49 -12.38
N PRO A 87 21.48 -11.30 -11.39
CA PRO A 87 22.41 -11.89 -10.42
C PRO A 87 23.52 -12.64 -11.14
N ALA A 88 24.76 -12.28 -10.80
CA ALA A 88 25.96 -12.84 -11.40
C ALA A 88 26.34 -14.20 -10.80
N ASN A 89 25.79 -14.54 -9.62
CA ASN A 89 26.04 -15.80 -8.93
C ASN A 89 24.87 -16.15 -7.98
N ASN A 90 24.89 -17.38 -7.46
CA ASN A 90 23.85 -17.90 -6.58
C ASN A 90 23.64 -17.03 -5.32
N SER A 91 24.70 -16.46 -4.76
CA SER A 91 24.63 -15.64 -3.54
C SER A 91 23.82 -14.34 -3.71
N GLN A 92 23.69 -13.86 -4.95
CA GLN A 92 22.95 -12.65 -5.31
C GLN A 92 21.48 -12.91 -5.63
N ILE A 93 21.06 -14.16 -5.81
CA ILE A 93 19.67 -14.48 -6.12
C ILE A 93 18.79 -14.09 -4.94
N VAL A 94 17.77 -13.25 -5.20
CA VAL A 94 16.77 -12.84 -4.21
C VAL A 94 15.85 -14.02 -3.93
N ARG A 95 15.81 -14.49 -2.69
CA ARG A 95 14.90 -15.56 -2.25
C ARG A 95 13.65 -15.04 -1.56
N GLU A 96 13.70 -13.81 -1.06
CA GLU A 96 12.60 -13.21 -0.32
C GLU A 96 12.61 -11.69 -0.48
N VAL A 97 11.43 -11.11 -0.61
CA VAL A 97 11.21 -9.67 -0.56
C VAL A 97 10.23 -9.36 0.56
N CYS A 98 10.61 -8.52 1.51
CA CYS A 98 9.75 -8.04 2.58
C CYS A 98 9.34 -6.61 2.31
N VAL A 99 8.05 -6.31 2.42
CA VAL A 99 7.51 -4.97 2.20
C VAL A 99 6.81 -4.52 3.47
N TYR A 100 7.15 -3.33 3.95
CA TYR A 100 6.67 -2.78 5.20
C TYR A 100 5.68 -1.65 4.95
N TYR A 101 4.54 -1.70 5.63
CA TYR A 101 3.50 -0.68 5.55
C TYR A 101 3.14 -0.20 6.94
N SER A 102 2.54 0.99 7.04
CA SER A 102 1.89 1.42 8.27
C SER A 102 0.50 0.81 8.36
N VAL A 103 0.06 0.38 9.55
CA VAL A 103 -1.34 -0.09 9.74
C VAL A 103 -2.37 1.01 9.48
N LEU A 104 -1.95 2.28 9.50
CA LEU A 104 -2.77 3.46 9.17
C LEU A 104 -2.88 3.73 7.67
N ARG A 105 -2.02 3.12 6.84
CA ARG A 105 -1.99 3.26 5.38
C ARG A 105 -1.55 1.95 4.76
N ASP A 106 -2.45 0.98 4.74
CA ASP A 106 -2.14 -0.36 4.27
C ASP A 106 -1.81 -0.37 2.78
N ASN A 107 -2.31 0.52 1.93
CA ASN A 107 -1.99 0.49 0.50
C ASN A 107 -0.64 1.13 0.10
N ILE A 108 0.12 1.74 1.03
CA ILE A 108 1.32 2.51 0.68
C ILE A 108 2.57 1.89 1.30
N PRO A 109 3.45 1.25 0.49
CA PRO A 109 4.71 0.73 0.98
C PRO A 109 5.61 1.85 1.51
N LEU A 110 6.28 1.60 2.62
CA LEU A 110 7.26 2.52 3.20
C LEU A 110 8.68 2.07 2.87
N MET A 111 8.95 0.79 3.08
CA MET A 111 10.28 0.20 2.88
C MET A 111 10.16 -1.18 2.27
N VAL A 112 11.18 -1.57 1.52
CA VAL A 112 11.28 -2.88 0.87
C VAL A 112 12.66 -3.47 1.18
N THR A 113 12.69 -4.71 1.63
CA THR A 113 13.91 -5.44 1.95
C THR A 113 14.05 -6.64 1.03
N PHE A 114 15.21 -6.78 0.39
CA PHE A 114 15.59 -7.93 -0.42
C PHE A 114 16.50 -8.83 0.40
N VAL A 115 16.14 -10.10 0.52
CA VAL A 115 16.96 -11.14 1.15
C VAL A 115 17.45 -12.08 0.05
N THR A 116 18.76 -12.26 -0.03
CA THR A 116 19.39 -13.13 -1.03
C THR A 116 19.74 -14.50 -0.44
N ARG A 117 20.03 -15.47 -1.32
CA ARG A 117 20.50 -16.81 -0.93
C ARG A 117 21.87 -16.77 -0.23
N GLY A 118 22.71 -15.79 -0.57
CA GLY A 118 23.98 -15.54 0.10
C GLY A 118 23.85 -14.86 1.47
N ASN A 119 22.66 -14.87 2.07
CA ASN A 119 22.34 -14.19 3.33
C ASN A 119 22.55 -12.67 3.32
N GLY A 120 22.62 -12.06 2.12
CA GLY A 120 22.61 -10.62 1.97
C GLY A 120 21.22 -10.07 2.26
N THR A 121 21.13 -9.02 3.09
CA THR A 121 19.88 -8.30 3.36
C THR A 121 20.07 -6.84 2.99
N TYR A 122 19.19 -6.33 2.12
CA TYR A 122 19.29 -5.01 1.54
C TYR A 122 17.95 -4.30 1.64
N THR A 123 17.88 -3.25 2.44
CA THR A 123 16.66 -2.47 2.65
C THR A 123 16.75 -1.16 1.87
N CYS A 124 15.65 -0.81 1.20
CA CYS A 124 15.46 0.44 0.45
C CYS A 124 14.16 1.11 0.91
N THR A 125 14.09 2.43 0.86
CA THR A 125 12.79 3.11 0.95
C THR A 125 12.01 2.90 -0.35
N TYR A 126 10.69 2.92 -0.27
CA TYR A 126 9.83 2.81 -1.45
C TYR A 126 10.08 3.94 -2.46
N GLU A 127 10.30 5.16 -1.96
CA GLU A 127 10.66 6.34 -2.76
C GLU A 127 11.94 6.10 -3.59
N THR A 128 12.99 5.53 -3.00
CA THR A 128 14.23 5.21 -3.70
C THR A 128 14.02 4.17 -4.80
N LEU A 129 13.18 3.16 -4.57
CA LEU A 129 12.91 2.16 -5.60
C LEU A 129 12.20 2.76 -6.82
N ILE A 130 11.20 3.63 -6.59
CA ILE A 130 10.52 4.32 -7.68
C ILE A 130 11.48 5.23 -8.45
N SER A 131 12.34 5.98 -7.75
CA SER A 131 13.25 6.92 -8.42
C SER A 131 14.29 6.20 -9.28
N GLU A 132 14.76 5.05 -8.83
CA GLU A 132 15.84 4.31 -9.51
C GLU A 132 15.32 3.38 -10.61
N LYS A 133 14.05 2.93 -10.52
CA LYS A 133 13.33 2.02 -11.44
C LYS A 133 13.93 0.62 -11.59
N SER A 134 15.23 0.44 -11.42
CA SER A 134 15.89 -0.85 -11.49
C SER A 134 17.29 -0.86 -10.88
N PHE A 135 17.72 -2.02 -10.39
CA PHE A 135 19.12 -2.28 -10.08
C PHE A 135 19.60 -3.55 -10.79
N THR A 136 20.86 -3.53 -11.23
CA THR A 136 21.59 -4.77 -11.46
C THR A 136 22.04 -5.34 -10.13
N ALA A 137 22.05 -6.66 -10.01
CA ALA A 137 22.39 -7.37 -8.78
C ALA A 137 23.75 -7.00 -8.21
N CYS A 138 24.75 -6.77 -9.07
CA CYS A 138 26.09 -6.33 -8.68
C CYS A 138 26.11 -4.96 -7.99
N ASN A 139 25.09 -4.12 -8.19
CA ASN A 139 24.98 -2.80 -7.59
C ASN A 139 24.17 -2.76 -6.28
N ILE A 140 23.56 -3.88 -5.85
CA ILE A 140 22.70 -3.87 -4.66
C ILE A 140 23.47 -3.50 -3.38
N ASN A 141 24.76 -3.88 -3.30
CA ASN A 141 25.62 -3.56 -2.16
C ASN A 141 25.85 -2.05 -2.00
N LYS A 142 25.87 -1.29 -3.10
CA LYS A 142 26.03 0.17 -3.08
C LYS A 142 24.80 0.87 -2.51
N LYS A 143 23.66 0.17 -2.48
CA LYS A 143 22.37 0.67 -1.99
C LYS A 143 22.00 0.07 -0.64
N LYS A 144 22.91 -0.66 0.01
CA LYS A 144 22.73 -1.18 1.36
C LYS A 144 22.64 -0.01 2.34
N LEU A 145 21.42 0.36 2.70
CA LEU A 145 21.19 1.18 3.86
C LEU A 145 21.58 0.35 5.10
N LYS A 146 22.62 0.78 5.82
CA LYS A 146 22.90 0.28 7.19
C LYS A 146 21.79 0.80 8.09
N GLN A 147 20.63 0.13 8.09
CA GLN A 147 19.43 0.64 8.72
C GLN A 147 18.86 -0.31 9.75
N ASN A 148 18.36 0.29 10.82
CA ASN A 148 17.64 -0.39 11.88
C ASN A 148 16.15 -0.15 11.60
N LEU A 149 15.46 -1.18 11.09
CA LEU A 149 14.06 -1.08 10.68
C LEU A 149 13.15 -0.45 11.75
N VAL A 150 13.40 -0.77 13.03
CA VAL A 150 12.64 -0.22 14.17
C VAL A 150 12.81 1.30 14.29
N GLN A 151 13.98 1.83 13.97
CA GLN A 151 14.24 3.26 14.00
C GLN A 151 13.81 3.97 12.71
N ASP A 152 13.92 3.31 11.58
CA ASP A 152 13.77 3.96 10.27
C ASP A 152 12.35 3.92 9.73
N LEU A 153 11.55 2.88 10.04
CA LEU A 153 10.13 2.84 9.68
C LEU A 153 9.35 4.05 10.23
N PRO A 154 9.48 4.44 11.51
CA PRO A 154 8.88 5.68 12.01
C PRO A 154 9.37 6.92 11.28
N LYS A 155 10.66 7.02 10.95
CA LYS A 155 11.20 8.20 10.24
C LYS A 155 10.61 8.33 8.84
N VAL A 156 10.57 7.23 8.08
CA VAL A 156 10.00 7.19 6.74
C VAL A 156 8.50 7.47 6.80
N HIS A 157 7.79 6.87 7.75
CA HIS A 157 6.37 7.15 7.97
C HIS A 157 6.13 8.63 8.27
N ASN A 158 6.88 9.22 9.21
CA ASN A 158 6.77 10.63 9.57
C ASN A 158 7.13 11.57 8.41
N LYS A 159 8.13 11.22 7.57
CA LYS A 159 8.42 11.98 6.34
C LYS A 159 7.22 11.93 5.40
N PHE A 160 6.64 10.74 5.21
CA PHE A 160 5.51 10.51 4.32
C PHE A 160 4.23 11.22 4.79
N THR A 161 3.95 11.22 6.09
CA THR A 161 2.82 11.95 6.69
C THR A 161 3.12 13.44 6.90
N LYS A 162 4.31 13.91 6.51
CA LYS A 162 4.82 15.26 6.77
C LYS A 162 4.64 15.66 8.25
N ARG A 163 4.91 14.70 9.15
CA ARG A 163 4.79 14.79 10.61
C ARG A 163 3.42 15.20 11.12
N ALA A 164 2.38 15.09 10.30
CA ALA A 164 1.04 15.41 10.73
C ALA A 164 0.57 14.37 11.77
N LYS A 165 0.09 14.87 12.91
CA LYS A 165 -0.34 14.09 14.08
C LYS A 165 -1.72 14.52 14.51
N ILE A 166 -2.33 13.70 15.35
CA ILE A 166 -3.60 13.97 16.00
C ILE A 166 -3.36 14.20 17.49
N LYS A 167 -3.99 15.20 18.09
CA LYS A 167 -4.11 15.35 19.55
C LYS A 167 -5.50 14.91 19.96
N PHE A 168 -5.60 13.88 20.78
CA PHE A 168 -6.90 13.34 21.16
C PHE A 168 -7.56 14.16 22.27
N LYS A 169 -8.83 14.52 22.08
CA LYS A 169 -9.63 15.38 22.93
C LYS A 169 -10.89 14.64 23.39
N THR A 170 -11.11 14.62 24.70
CA THR A 170 -12.29 13.98 25.31
C THR A 170 -13.49 14.93 25.44
N GLU A 171 -13.29 16.21 25.16
CA GLU A 171 -14.32 17.24 25.14
C GLU A 171 -15.13 17.21 23.84
N GLU A 172 -16.25 17.94 23.82
CA GLU A 172 -17.04 18.13 22.60
C GLU A 172 -16.31 19.06 21.64
N GLY A 173 -16.47 18.81 20.35
CA GLY A 173 -15.88 19.63 19.30
C GLY A 173 -16.22 19.09 17.92
N LYS A 174 -15.52 19.61 16.91
CA LYS A 174 -15.66 19.13 15.54
C LYS A 174 -14.30 18.80 14.97
N ASN A 175 -14.16 17.62 14.36
CA ASN A 175 -12.91 17.23 13.74
C ASN A 175 -12.73 18.00 12.44
N LYS A 176 -11.81 18.96 12.44
CA LYS A 176 -11.38 19.63 11.22
C LYS A 176 -10.12 18.95 10.72
N TYR A 177 -10.06 18.72 9.41
CA TYR A 177 -8.86 18.22 8.74
C TYR A 177 -8.42 16.83 9.21
N ILE A 178 -9.39 15.98 9.57
CA ILE A 178 -9.16 14.57 9.81
C ILE A 178 -9.83 13.80 8.67
N ASN A 179 -9.06 12.93 8.03
CA ASN A 179 -9.63 11.92 7.14
C ASN A 179 -10.07 10.75 8.02
N GLY A 180 -11.35 10.73 8.34
CA GLY A 180 -12.07 9.51 8.70
C GLY A 180 -13.14 9.26 7.64
N LEU A 181 -13.74 8.07 7.65
CA LEU A 181 -14.96 7.68 6.92
C LEU A 181 -14.80 6.73 5.71
N ASN A 182 -13.59 6.36 5.28
CA ASN A 182 -13.45 5.20 4.38
C ASN A 182 -13.46 3.91 5.20
N GLU A 183 -14.57 3.18 5.17
CA GLU A 183 -14.70 1.86 5.76
C GLU A 183 -13.91 0.83 4.94
N ILE A 184 -12.90 0.22 5.57
CA ILE A 184 -12.08 -0.83 4.98
C ILE A 184 -12.66 -2.18 5.41
N LYS A 185 -13.10 -2.99 4.44
CA LYS A 185 -13.60 -4.34 4.71
C LYS A 185 -12.46 -5.25 5.19
N LEU A 186 -12.63 -5.92 6.32
CA LEU A 186 -11.69 -6.94 6.81
C LEU A 186 -12.20 -8.35 6.47
N SER A 187 -13.51 -8.58 6.60
CA SER A 187 -14.20 -9.80 6.20
C SER A 187 -15.65 -9.46 5.80
N ARG A 188 -16.46 -10.50 5.54
CA ARG A 188 -17.92 -10.36 5.37
C ARG A 188 -18.59 -9.72 6.62
N SER A 189 -18.07 -9.99 7.81
CA SER A 189 -18.65 -9.56 9.09
C SER A 189 -17.99 -8.33 9.70
N PHE A 190 -16.72 -8.07 9.42
CA PHE A 190 -15.96 -7.01 10.07
C PHE A 190 -15.39 -5.99 9.10
N SER A 191 -15.25 -4.77 9.61
CA SER A 191 -14.58 -3.67 8.92
C SER A 191 -13.81 -2.81 9.91
N LYS A 192 -12.98 -1.90 9.39
CA LYS A 192 -12.29 -0.89 10.18
C LYS A 192 -12.44 0.48 9.56
N VAL A 193 -12.40 1.53 10.38
CA VAL A 193 -12.25 2.92 9.97
C VAL A 193 -10.93 3.42 10.54
N ILE A 194 -10.16 4.14 9.72
CA ILE A 194 -8.89 4.72 10.12
C ILE A 194 -9.05 6.23 10.13
N PHE A 195 -8.65 6.86 11.24
CA PHE A 195 -8.58 8.30 11.40
C PHE A 195 -7.13 8.75 11.38
N ILE A 196 -6.79 9.59 10.40
CA ILE A 196 -5.49 10.24 10.27
C ILE A 196 -5.67 11.71 9.88
N SER A 197 -4.71 12.55 10.23
CA SER A 197 -4.71 13.96 9.83
C SER A 197 -4.63 14.13 8.31
N ASN A 198 -5.44 15.04 7.76
CA ASN A 198 -5.45 15.46 6.37
C ASN A 198 -4.73 16.80 6.21
N LYS A 199 -3.51 16.77 5.68
CA LYS A 199 -2.68 17.99 5.55
C LYS A 199 -3.03 18.88 4.36
N LYS A 200 -3.91 18.47 3.43
CA LYS A 200 -4.20 19.24 2.21
C LYS A 200 -4.77 20.64 2.48
N SER A 201 -5.31 20.88 3.66
CA SER A 201 -5.97 22.13 4.05
C SER A 201 -5.07 23.14 4.77
N LYS A 202 -3.85 22.78 5.18
CA LYS A 202 -2.93 23.76 5.81
C LYS A 202 -2.14 24.48 4.71
N LYS A 203 -2.41 25.78 4.55
CA LYS A 203 -1.56 26.70 3.79
C LYS A 203 -0.22 27.00 4.48
N GLU A 204 -0.06 26.63 5.75
CA GLU A 204 1.09 27.06 6.55
C GLU A 204 1.71 25.93 7.39
N SER A 205 3.01 26.11 7.62
CA SER A 205 4.03 25.21 8.15
C SER A 205 3.88 24.83 9.63
N SER A 206 2.70 24.91 10.23
CA SER A 206 2.56 24.55 11.65
C SER A 206 2.63 23.02 11.81
N ASP A 207 3.71 22.56 12.46
CA ASP A 207 3.93 21.19 12.94
C ASP A 207 3.00 20.81 14.10
N GLU A 208 2.01 21.66 14.40
CA GLU A 208 1.03 21.42 15.45
C GLU A 208 0.07 20.28 15.08
N PRO A 209 -0.26 19.41 16.07
CA PRO A 209 -1.21 18.34 15.88
C PRO A 209 -2.62 18.88 15.67
N TYR A 210 -3.44 18.13 14.95
CA TYR A 210 -4.87 18.43 14.78
C TYR A 210 -5.66 17.84 15.94
N ASP A 211 -6.55 18.63 16.54
CA ASP A 211 -7.45 18.11 17.56
C ASP A 211 -8.43 17.10 16.96
N PHE A 212 -8.60 15.97 17.65
CA PHE A 212 -9.59 14.94 17.36
C PHE A 212 -10.47 14.73 18.57
N TYR A 213 -11.75 15.03 18.43
CA TYR A 213 -12.76 14.99 19.46
C TYR A 213 -13.45 13.63 19.49
N ASN A 214 -13.60 13.09 20.71
CA ASN A 214 -14.21 11.79 20.97
C ASN A 214 -15.64 11.65 20.43
N CYS A 215 -16.42 12.73 20.38
CA CYS A 215 -17.80 12.73 19.88
C CYS A 215 -17.94 12.32 18.40
N GLU A 216 -16.84 12.27 17.65
CA GLU A 216 -16.79 11.83 16.26
C GLU A 216 -15.97 10.53 16.07
N LEU A 217 -15.51 9.91 17.15
CA LEU A 217 -14.70 8.69 17.11
C LEU A 217 -15.49 7.49 16.55
N LEU A 218 -16.74 7.37 16.97
CA LEU A 218 -17.61 6.26 16.64
C LEU A 218 -18.61 6.71 15.58
N LYS A 219 -18.89 5.84 14.60
CA LYS A 219 -19.98 6.07 13.66
C LYS A 219 -21.27 6.22 14.48
N LYS A 220 -22.03 7.30 14.24
CA LYS A 220 -23.37 7.45 14.81
C LYS A 220 -24.23 6.26 14.36
N ASN A 221 -24.44 5.31 15.26
CA ASN A 221 -25.49 4.31 15.17
C ASN A 221 -26.61 4.69 16.14
N SER A 222 -27.67 3.89 16.20
CA SER A 222 -28.86 4.15 17.04
C SER A 222 -28.60 4.10 18.55
N LEU A 223 -27.38 3.81 19.01
CA LEU A 223 -27.07 3.57 20.43
C LEU A 223 -26.42 4.76 21.15
N ASN A 224 -26.25 5.93 20.50
CA ASN A 224 -25.48 7.06 21.07
C ASN A 224 -24.11 6.59 21.60
N ASP A 225 -23.41 5.72 20.86
CA ASP A 225 -22.12 5.14 21.22
C ASP A 225 -21.08 6.27 21.44
N VAL A 226 -20.86 6.68 22.70
CA VAL A 226 -19.77 7.58 23.13
C VAL A 226 -18.99 6.87 24.22
N ILE A 227 -17.66 6.82 24.08
CA ILE A 227 -16.78 6.25 25.10
C ILE A 227 -16.68 7.23 26.26
N GLU A 228 -16.93 6.76 27.48
CA GLU A 228 -16.87 7.58 28.69
C GLU A 228 -15.47 8.20 28.93
N LYS A 229 -15.43 9.41 29.50
CA LYS A 229 -14.19 10.18 29.68
C LYS A 229 -13.19 9.51 30.61
N ASN A 230 -13.66 8.79 31.63
CA ASN A 230 -12.84 7.99 32.57
C ASN A 230 -12.03 6.90 31.84
N VAL A 231 -12.64 6.17 30.91
CA VAL A 231 -11.97 5.13 30.10
C VAL A 231 -10.89 5.76 29.22
N LEU A 232 -11.16 6.95 28.70
CA LEU A 232 -10.26 7.70 27.84
C LEU A 232 -9.18 8.51 28.58
N ALA A 233 -9.15 8.48 29.92
CA ALA A 233 -8.19 9.26 30.70
C ALA A 233 -6.73 8.97 30.30
N GLY A 234 -6.44 7.70 29.96
CA GLY A 234 -5.12 7.27 29.50
C GLY A 234 -4.71 7.78 28.12
N VAL A 235 -5.62 8.35 27.32
CA VAL A 235 -5.33 8.87 25.97
C VAL A 235 -5.66 10.35 25.80
N LYS A 236 -6.26 10.99 26.82
CA LYS A 236 -6.56 12.42 26.82
C LYS A 236 -5.31 13.25 26.56
N ASP A 237 -5.42 14.21 25.64
CA ASP A 237 -4.38 15.16 25.21
C ASP A 237 -3.11 14.52 24.64
N LYS A 238 -3.09 13.20 24.40
CA LYS A 238 -1.95 12.53 23.77
C LYS A 238 -1.87 12.86 22.29
N VAL A 239 -0.63 13.07 21.82
CA VAL A 239 -0.29 13.25 20.41
C VAL A 239 0.08 11.90 19.79
N ILE A 240 -0.66 11.50 18.77
CA ILE A 240 -0.63 10.16 18.15
C ILE A 240 -0.61 10.25 16.62
N ASP A 241 -0.28 9.14 15.96
CA ASP A 241 -0.24 9.04 14.50
C ASP A 241 -1.62 8.87 13.88
N GLY A 242 -2.50 8.14 14.57
CA GLY A 242 -3.84 7.86 14.10
C GLY A 242 -4.62 6.97 15.05
N ILE A 243 -5.88 6.75 14.70
CA ILE A 243 -6.80 5.93 15.47
C ILE A 243 -7.44 4.92 14.51
N ILE A 244 -7.59 3.67 14.94
CA ILE A 244 -8.31 2.64 14.19
C ILE A 244 -9.50 2.19 15.01
N VAL A 245 -10.69 2.17 14.40
CA VAL A 245 -11.90 1.65 15.03
C VAL A 245 -12.40 0.47 14.23
N TYR A 246 -12.57 -0.67 14.89
CA TYR A 246 -13.05 -1.91 14.30
C TYR A 246 -14.55 -2.07 14.56
N TYR A 247 -15.29 -2.47 13.53
CA TYR A 247 -16.74 -2.57 13.55
C TYR A 247 -17.22 -3.96 13.18
N TYR A 248 -18.28 -4.42 13.86
CA TYR A 248 -19.17 -5.45 13.35
C TYR A 248 -20.18 -4.82 12.38
N ARG A 249 -20.11 -5.23 11.12
CA ARG A 249 -20.75 -4.53 10.00
C ARG A 249 -22.26 -4.54 10.03
N ARG A 250 -22.87 -5.70 10.37
CA ARG A 250 -24.32 -5.91 10.23
C ARG A 250 -25.12 -4.84 10.99
N ASN A 251 -24.58 -4.35 12.10
CA ASN A 251 -25.22 -3.39 12.98
C ASN A 251 -24.41 -2.10 13.17
N ASN A 252 -23.28 -1.94 12.46
CA ASN A 252 -22.31 -0.85 12.65
C ASN A 252 -21.90 -0.66 14.13
N ILE A 253 -21.65 -1.76 14.84
CA ILE A 253 -21.27 -1.75 16.26
C ILE A 253 -19.76 -1.67 16.34
N ALA A 254 -19.21 -0.63 16.96
CA ALA A 254 -17.78 -0.52 17.23
C ALA A 254 -17.39 -1.53 18.32
N LEU A 255 -16.28 -2.25 18.12
CA LEU A 255 -15.84 -3.34 19.01
C LEU A 255 -14.53 -3.04 19.72
N LEU A 256 -13.59 -2.42 18.99
CA LEU A 256 -12.22 -2.18 19.43
C LEU A 256 -11.77 -0.83 18.87
N VAL A 257 -11.12 -0.03 19.71
CA VAL A 257 -10.44 1.20 19.33
C VAL A 257 -8.96 1.03 19.63
N GLU A 258 -8.10 1.31 18.64
CA GLU A 258 -6.65 1.31 18.79
C GLU A 258 -6.08 2.70 18.55
N PHE A 259 -5.31 3.22 19.50
CA PHE A 259 -4.54 4.46 19.38
C PHE A 259 -3.12 4.14 18.94
N ILE A 260 -2.75 4.59 17.76
CA ILE A 260 -1.51 4.20 17.06
C ILE A 260 -0.45 5.30 17.21
N ASN A 261 0.77 4.94 17.60
CA ASN A 261 1.88 5.89 17.75
C ASN A 261 3.25 5.24 17.45
N ASN A 262 3.78 5.48 16.25
CA ASN A 262 5.08 4.98 15.77
C ASN A 262 5.32 3.50 16.15
N CYS A 263 6.45 3.11 16.74
CA CYS A 263 6.68 1.74 17.22
C CYS A 263 6.19 1.48 18.66
N LYS A 264 5.51 2.43 19.30
CA LYS A 264 5.07 2.26 20.68
C LYS A 264 3.91 1.26 20.75
N SER A 265 3.79 0.60 21.90
CA SER A 265 2.62 -0.22 22.20
C SER A 265 1.34 0.58 22.01
N LYS A 266 0.36 -0.05 21.35
CA LYS A 266 -0.97 0.53 21.13
C LYS A 266 -1.67 0.69 22.47
N THR A 267 -2.40 1.78 22.65
CA THR A 267 -3.46 1.82 23.68
C THR A 267 -4.73 1.28 23.05
N GLN A 268 -5.40 0.34 23.70
CA GLN A 268 -6.57 -0.33 23.17
C GLN A 268 -7.74 -0.22 24.15
N ILE A 269 -8.92 0.07 23.59
CA ILE A 269 -10.17 0.16 24.33
C ILE A 269 -11.15 -0.81 23.67
N ILE A 270 -11.71 -1.70 24.48
CA ILE A 270 -12.54 -2.81 24.03
C ILE A 270 -13.96 -2.58 24.52
N ARG A 271 -14.95 -2.87 23.67
CA ARG A 271 -16.35 -2.88 24.07
C ARG A 271 -16.61 -4.05 25.03
N ASN A 272 -17.21 -3.75 26.18
CA ASN A 272 -17.47 -4.74 27.22
C ASN A 272 -18.82 -5.47 27.00
N TYR A 273 -19.89 -4.71 26.71
CA TYR A 273 -21.26 -5.22 26.61
C TYR A 273 -22.06 -4.76 25.36
N THR A 274 -23.13 -5.50 25.08
CA THR A 274 -24.02 -5.42 23.90
C THR A 274 -25.04 -4.30 23.98
N TYR A 275 -25.61 -4.12 25.17
CA TYR A 275 -26.67 -3.16 25.46
C TYR A 275 -26.08 -2.17 26.44
N GLY A 276 -25.46 -1.12 25.89
CA GLY A 276 -24.76 -0.13 26.67
C GLY A 276 -23.55 0.42 25.93
N ASN A 277 -23.09 1.56 26.43
CA ASN A 277 -21.92 2.29 25.96
C ASN A 277 -20.72 2.00 26.87
N GLU A 278 -20.62 0.77 27.38
CA GLU A 278 -19.56 0.37 28.30
C GLU A 278 -18.31 -0.08 27.56
N TRP A 279 -17.20 0.59 27.90
CA TRP A 279 -15.88 0.37 27.33
C TRP A 279 -14.89 0.14 28.45
N VAL A 280 -13.90 -0.69 28.19
CA VAL A 280 -12.83 -0.97 29.15
C VAL A 280 -11.47 -0.86 28.46
N ASN A 281 -10.47 -0.43 29.22
CA ASN A 281 -9.08 -0.58 28.79
C ASN A 281 -8.77 -2.08 28.74
N GLY A 282 -8.21 -2.54 27.62
CA GLY A 282 -7.92 -3.96 27.43
C GLY A 282 -6.74 -4.17 26.50
N ASN A 283 -6.41 -5.44 26.28
CA ASN A 283 -5.35 -5.83 25.36
C ASN A 283 -5.84 -6.98 24.47
N VAL A 284 -5.79 -6.75 23.16
CA VAL A 284 -6.08 -7.70 22.10
C VAL A 284 -4.78 -7.96 21.35
N THR A 285 -4.27 -9.17 21.49
CA THR A 285 -3.03 -9.58 20.83
C THR A 285 -3.36 -10.35 19.56
N TYR A 286 -2.77 -9.94 18.45
CA TYR A 286 -2.90 -10.60 17.15
C TYR A 286 -1.64 -10.34 16.32
N TYR A 287 -1.27 -11.30 15.48
CA TYR A 287 -0.09 -11.24 14.62
C TYR A 287 -0.45 -11.15 13.13
N ASN A 288 -1.72 -11.34 12.77
CA ASN A 288 -2.21 -11.24 11.41
C ASN A 288 -3.72 -10.91 11.39
N ASN A 289 -4.28 -10.72 10.19
CA ASN A 289 -5.69 -10.37 10.04
C ASN A 289 -6.65 -11.49 10.48
N GLN A 290 -6.26 -12.76 10.35
CA GLN A 290 -7.11 -13.89 10.72
C GLN A 290 -7.27 -13.95 12.24
N GLU A 291 -6.16 -13.83 12.98
CA GLU A 291 -6.19 -13.75 14.44
C GLU A 291 -6.97 -12.52 14.93
N LEU A 292 -6.80 -11.36 14.28
CA LEU A 292 -7.60 -10.18 14.59
C LEU A 292 -9.10 -10.46 14.40
N ILE A 293 -9.51 -11.13 13.32
CA ILE A 293 -10.91 -11.51 13.09
C ILE A 293 -11.41 -12.44 14.20
N MET A 294 -10.61 -13.42 14.62
CA MET A 294 -10.96 -14.33 15.71
C MET A 294 -11.17 -13.57 17.03
N GLU A 295 -10.30 -12.62 17.35
CA GLU A 295 -10.46 -11.79 18.55
C GLU A 295 -11.68 -10.86 18.47
N LEU A 296 -11.98 -10.30 17.30
CA LEU A 296 -13.20 -9.53 17.08
C LEU A 296 -14.47 -10.39 17.22
N GLU A 297 -14.44 -11.65 16.77
CA GLU A 297 -15.52 -12.61 17.02
C GLU A 297 -15.67 -12.93 18.51
N LYS A 298 -14.58 -13.08 19.27
CA LYS A 298 -14.64 -13.27 20.73
C LYS A 298 -15.31 -12.08 21.42
N ILE A 299 -14.92 -10.85 21.06
CA ILE A 299 -15.55 -9.63 21.58
C ILE A 299 -17.04 -9.63 21.24
N LYS A 300 -17.39 -9.88 19.97
CA LYS A 300 -18.78 -10.00 19.50
C LYS A 300 -19.58 -11.10 20.22
N ASN A 301 -18.99 -12.24 20.53
CA ASN A 301 -19.74 -13.34 21.14
C ASN A 301 -20.02 -13.10 22.63
N ARG A 302 -19.13 -12.39 23.35
CA ARG A 302 -19.43 -11.88 24.70
C ARG A 302 -20.71 -11.03 24.70
N MET A 303 -20.96 -10.32 23.60
CA MET A 303 -22.18 -9.56 23.44
C MET A 303 -23.44 -10.45 23.28
N ASN A 304 -23.36 -11.57 22.56
CA ASN A 304 -24.54 -12.42 22.37
C ASN A 304 -24.93 -13.18 23.64
N ILE A 305 -23.96 -13.53 24.49
CA ILE A 305 -24.20 -14.31 25.71
C ILE A 305 -25.03 -13.51 26.73
N SER A 306 -24.82 -12.20 26.89
CA SER A 306 -25.61 -11.40 27.85
C SER A 306 -27.10 -11.26 27.49
N ARG A 307 -27.50 -11.53 26.24
CA ARG A 307 -28.93 -11.60 25.87
C ARG A 307 -29.66 -12.73 26.57
N ASN A 308 -28.98 -13.85 26.80
CA ASN A 308 -29.62 -15.04 27.36
C ASN A 308 -29.66 -15.02 28.90
N TYR A 309 -28.82 -14.22 29.55
CA TYR A 309 -28.77 -14.10 31.02
C TYR A 309 -29.62 -12.96 31.60
N ASN A 310 -30.33 -12.20 30.77
CA ASN A 310 -31.35 -11.25 31.22
C ASN A 310 -32.71 -11.91 31.56
N LEU A 311 -32.72 -13.23 31.77
CA LEU A 311 -33.69 -13.93 32.62
C LEU A 311 -33.01 -14.30 33.95
N GLY A 312 -32.68 -13.28 34.73
CA GLY A 312 -32.49 -13.34 36.19
C GLY A 312 -31.35 -14.21 36.72
N THR A 313 -30.11 -13.73 36.67
CA THR A 313 -29.16 -13.70 37.81
C THR A 313 -27.82 -13.09 37.37
N ALA A 314 -27.23 -12.25 38.23
CA ALA A 314 -25.93 -11.62 37.99
C ALA A 314 -24.79 -12.67 37.99
N PRO A 315 -23.80 -12.59 37.09
CA PRO A 315 -22.69 -13.53 37.12
C PRO A 315 -21.63 -13.08 38.13
N GLU A 316 -21.25 -14.01 38.99
CA GLU A 316 -20.06 -13.93 39.83
C GLU A 316 -18.79 -13.81 38.97
N THR A 317 -17.81 -13.09 39.50
CA THR A 317 -16.49 -12.86 38.93
C THR A 317 -15.81 -14.15 38.46
N PHE A 318 -15.63 -14.30 37.14
CA PHE A 318 -14.88 -15.42 36.55
C PHE A 318 -13.37 -15.13 36.55
N ASN A 319 -12.64 -15.83 37.42
CA ASN A 319 -11.19 -16.00 37.33
C ASN A 319 -10.87 -17.06 36.27
N ASN A 320 -10.05 -16.71 35.29
CA ASN A 320 -9.51 -17.66 34.31
C ASN A 320 -8.42 -18.53 34.96
N SER A 321 -8.82 -19.65 35.57
CA SER A 321 -7.95 -20.80 35.75
C SER A 321 -8.81 -22.06 35.85
N TYR A 322 -8.45 -23.07 35.07
CA TYR A 322 -9.07 -24.39 34.96
C TYR A 322 -10.31 -24.51 34.08
N LEU A 323 -10.14 -25.18 32.92
CA LEU A 323 -10.88 -26.38 32.55
C LEU A 323 -10.28 -26.96 31.26
N ASN A 324 -9.28 -27.83 31.44
CA ASN A 324 -9.11 -28.99 30.58
C ASN A 324 -10.05 -30.05 31.15
N GLU A 325 -11.20 -30.27 30.53
CA GLU A 325 -11.88 -31.55 30.67
C GLU A 325 -12.73 -31.85 29.44
N SER A 326 -12.51 -33.06 28.96
CA SER A 326 -13.10 -33.73 27.81
C SER A 326 -14.62 -33.79 27.90
N LEU A 327 -15.31 -33.37 26.84
CA LEU A 327 -16.63 -33.90 26.53
C LEU A 327 -16.80 -34.00 25.01
N GLY A 328 -16.78 -35.25 24.55
CA GLY A 328 -17.05 -35.64 23.18
C GLY A 328 -18.51 -35.40 22.81
N GLY A 329 -18.69 -34.84 21.63
CA GLY A 329 -19.97 -34.70 20.96
C GLY A 329 -19.69 -34.58 19.47
N ASN A 330 -19.86 -35.69 18.75
CA ASN A 330 -19.76 -35.74 17.29
C ASN A 330 -20.91 -34.94 16.67
N THR A 331 -20.60 -33.77 16.11
CA THR A 331 -21.38 -33.18 15.03
C THR A 331 -20.42 -32.83 13.91
N THR A 332 -20.32 -33.76 12.96
CA THR A 332 -19.68 -33.57 11.67
C THR A 332 -20.61 -32.69 10.83
N GLU A 333 -20.52 -31.37 11.03
CA GLU A 333 -20.95 -30.42 10.01
C GLU A 333 -19.73 -30.12 9.14
N GLU A 334 -19.83 -30.53 7.86
CA GLU A 334 -18.94 -30.10 6.78
C GLU A 334 -18.89 -28.57 6.76
N LEU A 335 -17.81 -28.02 7.31
CA LEU A 335 -17.36 -26.68 7.00
C LEU A 335 -16.81 -26.72 5.58
N ASP A 336 -17.67 -26.43 4.60
CA ASP A 336 -17.26 -26.06 3.26
C ASP A 336 -16.33 -24.84 3.36
N GLU A 337 -15.02 -25.09 3.28
CA GLU A 337 -13.98 -24.09 3.10
C GLU A 337 -14.08 -23.51 1.68
N VAL A 338 -15.11 -22.71 1.43
CA VAL A 338 -15.12 -21.78 0.30
C VAL A 338 -14.28 -20.57 0.71
N TYR A 339 -12.97 -20.69 0.52
CA TYR A 339 -12.08 -19.54 0.40
C TYR A 339 -12.48 -18.80 -0.87
N ASP A 340 -13.46 -17.90 -0.75
CA ASP A 340 -13.64 -16.83 -1.71
C ASP A 340 -12.35 -16.01 -1.69
N ASP A 341 -11.58 -16.08 -2.77
CA ASP A 341 -10.63 -15.04 -3.13
C ASP A 341 -11.33 -13.70 -2.92
N ILE A 342 -10.89 -12.94 -1.92
CA ILE A 342 -11.40 -11.60 -1.66
C ILE A 342 -11.12 -10.79 -2.91
N GLU A 343 -12.13 -10.66 -3.77
CA GLU A 343 -12.13 -9.69 -4.86
C GLU A 343 -12.12 -8.30 -4.22
N VAL A 344 -10.91 -7.78 -4.03
CA VAL A 344 -10.69 -6.36 -3.79
C VAL A 344 -11.07 -5.64 -5.09
N THR A 345 -12.36 -5.36 -5.26
CA THR A 345 -12.92 -4.52 -6.33
C THR A 345 -12.63 -3.03 -6.09
N GLN A 346 -11.44 -2.71 -5.59
CA GLN A 346 -10.95 -1.35 -5.60
C GLN A 346 -10.13 -1.14 -6.86
N VAL A 347 -10.70 -0.38 -7.80
CA VAL A 347 -9.92 0.31 -8.83
C VAL A 347 -8.93 1.19 -8.08
N TYR A 348 -7.66 0.82 -8.13
CA TYR A 348 -6.59 1.57 -7.47
C TYR A 348 -6.47 2.91 -8.18
N PRO A 349 -6.70 4.04 -7.48
CA PRO A 349 -6.37 5.34 -8.03
C PRO A 349 -4.87 5.36 -8.31
N SER A 350 -4.44 5.94 -9.44
CA SER A 350 -3.02 6.22 -9.65
C SER A 350 -2.52 7.16 -8.53
N TYR A 351 -1.20 7.29 -8.37
CA TYR A 351 -0.60 8.12 -7.31
C TYR A 351 -1.12 9.58 -7.32
N GLU A 352 -1.71 10.05 -8.43
CA GLU A 352 -2.35 11.35 -8.58
C GLU A 352 -3.86 11.37 -8.24
N ASP A 353 -4.55 10.23 -8.36
CA ASP A 353 -6.01 10.13 -8.21
C ASP A 353 -6.47 9.98 -6.75
N TYR A 354 -5.55 9.80 -5.79
CA TYR A 354 -5.89 9.84 -4.37
C TYR A 354 -6.33 11.23 -3.89
N TYR A 355 -6.39 12.20 -4.80
CA TYR A 355 -6.40 13.60 -4.47
C TYR A 355 -7.34 14.48 -5.32
N SER A 356 -8.22 13.93 -6.15
CA SER A 356 -9.31 14.72 -6.74
C SER A 356 -10.55 14.71 -5.84
N GLU A 357 -10.96 15.89 -5.38
CA GLU A 357 -12.28 16.10 -4.79
C GLU A 357 -13.37 15.66 -5.78
N THR A 358 -14.38 14.93 -5.29
CA THR A 358 -15.65 14.80 -5.98
C THR A 358 -16.36 16.15 -5.94
N ASN A 359 -15.92 17.09 -6.77
CA ASN A 359 -16.73 18.23 -7.13
C ASN A 359 -17.85 17.69 -8.00
N THR A 360 -19.06 17.62 -7.43
CA THR A 360 -20.29 17.47 -8.19
C THR A 360 -20.23 18.43 -9.36
N THR A 361 -20.26 17.87 -10.56
CA THR A 361 -20.03 18.60 -11.80
C THR A 361 -21.18 19.58 -12.00
N SER A 362 -21.01 20.82 -11.54
CA SER A 362 -21.86 21.92 -11.97
C SER A 362 -21.78 21.98 -13.50
N ILE A 363 -22.95 22.00 -14.15
CA ILE A 363 -23.08 22.13 -15.62
C ILE A 363 -22.22 23.28 -16.16
N GLY A 364 -21.98 24.33 -15.36
CA GLY A 364 -21.09 25.43 -15.72
C GLY A 364 -19.63 25.03 -15.96
N ASN A 365 -19.10 24.04 -15.23
CA ASN A 365 -17.72 23.58 -15.41
C ASN A 365 -17.55 22.80 -16.72
N ILE A 366 -18.55 22.01 -17.13
CA ILE A 366 -18.51 21.25 -18.39
C ILE A 366 -18.46 22.22 -19.58
N VAL A 367 -19.28 23.26 -19.56
CA VAL A 367 -19.30 24.28 -20.62
C VAL A 367 -17.96 25.03 -20.70
N PHE A 368 -17.34 25.34 -19.56
CA PHE A 368 -16.04 25.99 -19.52
C PHE A 368 -14.92 25.11 -20.12
N TYR A 369 -14.89 23.81 -19.80
CA TYR A 369 -13.89 22.89 -20.36
C TYR A 369 -14.07 22.65 -21.85
N ILE A 370 -15.30 22.60 -22.36
CA ILE A 370 -15.59 22.48 -23.80
C ILE A 370 -15.09 23.73 -24.55
N LEU A 371 -15.35 24.93 -24.01
CA LEU A 371 -14.87 26.18 -24.61
C LEU A 371 -13.33 26.27 -24.57
N ALA A 372 -12.71 25.96 -23.43
CA ALA A 372 -11.26 25.99 -23.30
C ALA A 372 -10.55 24.98 -24.22
N GLY A 373 -11.10 23.76 -24.35
CA GLY A 373 -10.59 22.75 -25.27
C GLY A 373 -10.69 23.16 -26.73
N SER A 374 -11.81 23.81 -27.11
CA SER A 374 -12.02 24.30 -28.47
C SER A 374 -11.05 25.42 -28.85
N ILE A 375 -10.76 26.34 -27.92
CA ILE A 375 -9.78 27.42 -28.12
C ILE A 375 -8.36 26.85 -28.25
N LEU A 376 -7.99 25.88 -27.42
CA LEU A 376 -6.67 25.25 -27.47
C LEU A 376 -6.46 24.47 -28.78
N ALA A 377 -7.48 23.74 -29.23
CA ALA A 377 -7.45 23.02 -30.50
C ALA A 377 -7.29 23.99 -31.69
N ALA A 378 -8.04 25.09 -31.71
CA ALA A 378 -7.91 26.11 -32.75
C ALA A 378 -6.51 26.76 -32.74
N ALA A 379 -5.94 27.04 -31.56
CA ALA A 379 -4.58 27.57 -31.44
C ALA A 379 -3.52 26.58 -31.94
N LEU A 380 -3.66 25.28 -31.65
CA LEU A 380 -2.74 24.26 -32.13
C LEU A 380 -2.82 24.07 -33.64
N VAL A 381 -4.03 24.09 -34.21
CA VAL A 381 -4.24 24.05 -35.67
C VAL A 381 -3.62 25.28 -36.32
N ALA A 382 -3.80 26.49 -35.77
CA ALA A 382 -3.16 27.70 -36.28
C ALA A 382 -1.62 27.62 -36.21
N VAL A 383 -1.06 27.15 -35.09
CA VAL A 383 0.40 26.98 -34.96
C VAL A 383 0.93 25.95 -35.98
N ALA A 384 0.23 24.83 -36.16
CA ALA A 384 0.58 23.84 -37.16
C ALA A 384 0.54 24.43 -38.58
N TYR A 385 -0.53 25.17 -38.90
CA TYR A 385 -0.73 25.77 -40.22
C TYR A 385 0.30 26.86 -40.55
N TYR A 386 0.75 27.64 -39.56
CA TYR A 386 1.71 28.73 -39.80
C TYR A 386 3.19 28.35 -39.62
N LYS A 387 3.53 27.49 -38.65
CA LYS A 387 4.94 27.17 -38.37
C LYS A 387 5.48 25.99 -39.17
N ILE A 388 4.64 24.98 -39.46
CA ILE A 388 5.11 23.77 -40.16
C ILE A 388 5.54 24.08 -41.59
N PRO A 389 4.80 24.88 -42.40
CA PRO A 389 5.26 25.23 -43.73
C PRO A 389 6.61 25.96 -43.70
N LYS A 390 6.80 26.92 -42.78
CA LYS A 390 8.04 27.68 -42.65
C LYS A 390 9.26 26.81 -42.27
N LEU A 391 9.05 25.79 -41.42
CA LEU A 391 10.08 24.81 -41.06
C LEU A 391 10.39 23.87 -42.23
N LEU A 392 9.37 23.43 -42.96
CA LEU A 392 9.54 22.60 -44.15
C LEU A 392 10.28 23.36 -45.25
N THR A 393 9.96 24.62 -45.53
CA THR A 393 10.69 25.44 -46.53
C THR A 393 12.16 25.59 -46.15
N LYS A 394 12.48 25.80 -44.87
CA LYS A 394 13.86 25.94 -44.40
C LYS A 394 14.66 24.64 -44.55
N ASN A 395 14.06 23.50 -44.25
CA ASN A 395 14.70 22.20 -44.42
C ASN A 395 14.84 21.81 -45.89
N TYR A 396 13.84 22.13 -46.72
CA TYR A 396 13.89 21.90 -48.17
C TYR A 396 15.00 22.70 -48.85
N MET A 397 15.17 23.97 -48.47
CA MET A 397 16.28 24.82 -48.95
C MET A 397 17.65 24.26 -48.53
N LYS A 398 17.78 23.74 -47.30
CA LYS A 398 19.02 23.11 -46.83
C LYS A 398 19.35 21.84 -47.60
N TYR A 399 18.34 21.02 -47.91
CA TYR A 399 18.51 19.80 -48.70
C TYR A 399 18.89 20.11 -50.16
N PHE A 400 18.30 21.17 -50.74
CA PHE A 400 18.64 21.64 -52.08
C PHE A 400 20.08 22.15 -52.18
N ALA A 401 20.56 22.88 -51.17
CA ALA A 401 21.94 23.36 -51.11
C ALA A 401 22.96 22.20 -51.08
N ILE A 402 22.69 21.15 -50.31
CA ILE A 402 23.57 19.96 -50.20
C ILE A 402 23.64 19.22 -51.54
N ASN A 403 22.52 19.08 -52.25
CA ASN A 403 22.50 18.43 -53.57
C ASN A 403 23.24 19.25 -54.65
N CYS A 404 23.20 20.58 -54.58
CA CYS A 404 23.99 21.44 -55.47
C CYS A 404 25.50 21.28 -55.24
N GLU A 405 25.96 21.20 -53.99
CA GLU A 405 27.38 20.94 -53.68
C GLU A 405 27.84 19.56 -54.17
N PHE A 406 27.01 18.53 -53.97
CA PHE A 406 27.32 17.18 -54.45
C PHE A 406 27.47 17.10 -55.98
N THR A 407 26.64 17.86 -56.70
CA THR A 407 26.70 17.93 -58.17
C THR A 407 27.95 18.66 -58.67
N LEU A 408 28.40 19.70 -57.95
CA LEU A 408 29.65 20.42 -58.23
C LEU A 408 30.89 19.55 -57.96
N ILE A 409 30.89 18.79 -56.86
CA ILE A 409 31.98 17.87 -56.52
C ILE A 409 32.13 16.77 -57.57
N ASN A 410 31.01 16.20 -58.04
CA ASN A 410 31.05 15.17 -59.08
C ASN A 410 31.56 15.73 -60.42
N LYS A 411 31.12 16.92 -60.85
CA LYS A 411 31.66 17.56 -62.06
C LYS A 411 33.17 17.85 -61.98
N LYS A 412 33.69 18.18 -60.79
CA LYS A 412 35.12 18.41 -60.58
C LYS A 412 35.93 17.11 -60.68
N LYS A 413 35.45 16.03 -60.06
CA LYS A 413 36.07 14.70 -60.16
C LYS A 413 36.08 14.17 -61.60
N THR A 414 35.02 14.38 -62.38
CA THR A 414 34.99 13.95 -63.79
C THR A 414 35.99 14.73 -64.65
N LYS A 415 36.23 16.02 -64.36
CA LYS A 415 37.25 16.81 -65.07
C LYS A 415 38.68 16.37 -64.72
N GLU A 416 38.95 16.03 -63.46
CA GLU A 416 40.27 15.53 -63.03
C GLU A 416 40.58 14.14 -63.65
N LEU A 417 39.58 13.27 -63.77
CA LEU A 417 39.72 11.96 -64.44
C LEU A 417 39.99 12.04 -65.95
N ILE A 418 39.55 13.12 -66.62
CA ILE A 418 39.82 13.35 -68.05
C ILE A 418 41.25 13.89 -68.27
N ILE A 419 41.81 14.59 -67.29
CA ILE A 419 43.19 15.13 -67.37
C ILE A 419 44.23 14.03 -67.11
N ILE A 420 43.92 13.03 -66.29
CA ILE A 420 44.85 11.91 -65.98
C ILE A 420 44.93 10.89 -67.13
N ASN A 421 43.94 10.85 -68.04
CA ASN A 421 43.86 9.91 -69.16
C ASN A 421 44.29 10.50 -70.52
N LYS A 422 44.91 11.68 -70.52
CA LYS A 422 45.62 12.28 -71.67
C LYS A 422 47.08 12.43 -71.30
#